data_AF-A0A1Z3ND30-F1
#
_entry.id   AF-A0A1Z3ND30-F1
#
_cell.length_a   1.000
_cell.length_b   1.000
_cell.length_c   1.000
_cell.angle_alpha   90.00
_cell.angle_beta   90.00
_cell.angle_gamma   90.00
#
_symmetry.space_group_name_H-M   'P 1'
#
loop_
_entity.id
_entity.type
_entity.pdbx_description
1 polymer ?
#
loop_
_entity_poly.entity_id
_entity_poly.type
_entity_poly.pdbx_seq_one_letter_code
_entity_poly.pdbx_strand_id
1 'polypeptide(L)'
;MTERIFPYAILPLLSLLLSACTLDLKKEDGSTDEDAVIEETLYSCPENYVYVPAPAGSPPPGFCVAKYEMKDVGSVATSQAGGAPWGAIDRDDAVAACQALGADFDLISNAQWNQLAQNLASVSTNWNSGAVTSGALNRGHFNDDFGGLLAAGGDDHPCYGLDLDEDTNPDSLASLDAVCSPTLWHENRRTHQLSTGKVLWDFAGNSWEWTKDDYSAGAATSNVYISELITLADSFTTLFAPAASLQCADPNTNDFCGMGFAWISSPGGAVARGGSLYNGTQSGIFSIDLDNSASYTANHLGFRCVSAATPILPSASN
;
A
#
# COMPACT_ATOMS: atom_id res chain seq x y z
N MET A 1 -29.95 -79.52 -7.80
CA MET A 1 -30.70 -78.99 -6.64
C MET A 1 -29.66 -78.36 -5.73
N THR A 2 -29.45 -77.05 -5.66
CA THR A 2 -30.41 -75.95 -5.69
C THR A 2 -29.64 -74.67 -6.09
N GLU A 3 -30.15 -73.94 -7.09
CA GLU A 3 -29.62 -72.65 -7.51
C GLU A 3 -29.95 -71.56 -6.49
N ARG A 4 -29.04 -70.57 -6.31
CA ARG A 4 -29.37 -69.27 -5.71
C ARG A 4 -28.97 -68.18 -6.68
N ILE A 5 -29.99 -67.55 -7.25
CA ILE A 5 -29.94 -66.41 -8.17
C ILE A 5 -30.00 -65.13 -7.33
N PHE A 6 -29.08 -64.20 -7.55
CA PHE A 6 -29.20 -62.78 -7.16
C PHE A 6 -29.68 -61.99 -8.38
N PRO A 7 -30.76 -61.20 -8.30
CA PRO A 7 -31.12 -60.30 -9.41
C PRO A 7 -30.37 -58.96 -9.28
N TYR A 8 -29.64 -58.62 -10.33
CA TYR A 8 -29.20 -57.25 -10.61
C TYR A 8 -30.41 -56.43 -11.06
N ALA A 9 -30.65 -55.28 -10.41
CA ALA A 9 -31.65 -54.31 -10.83
C ALA A 9 -31.09 -53.48 -12.00
N ILE A 10 -31.77 -53.51 -13.15
CA ILE A 10 -31.54 -52.62 -14.29
C ILE A 10 -32.59 -51.50 -14.17
N LEU A 11 -32.15 -50.26 -13.91
CA LEU A 11 -32.98 -49.07 -14.08
C LEU A 11 -32.82 -48.51 -15.50
N PRO A 12 -33.90 -48.10 -16.19
CA PRO A 12 -33.81 -47.55 -17.53
C PRO A 12 -33.38 -46.07 -17.51
N LEU A 13 -32.48 -45.71 -18.43
CA LEU A 13 -32.08 -44.34 -18.75
C LEU A 13 -33.29 -43.59 -19.35
N LEU A 14 -33.83 -42.62 -18.62
CA LEU A 14 -34.88 -41.73 -19.11
C LEU A 14 -34.20 -40.52 -19.80
N SER A 15 -34.27 -40.47 -21.13
CA SER A 15 -33.83 -39.32 -21.92
C SER A 15 -34.90 -38.23 -21.90
N LEU A 16 -34.66 -37.14 -21.16
CA LEU A 16 -35.48 -35.93 -21.22
C LEU A 16 -34.95 -35.03 -22.35
N LEU A 17 -35.69 -35.00 -23.46
CA LEU A 17 -35.56 -33.99 -24.50
C LEU A 17 -36.12 -32.67 -23.97
N LEU A 18 -35.26 -31.70 -23.64
CA LEU A 18 -35.69 -30.31 -23.52
C LEU A 18 -35.69 -29.66 -24.91
N SER A 19 -36.90 -29.31 -25.36
CA SER A 19 -37.19 -28.50 -26.53
C SER A 19 -36.59 -27.10 -26.37
N ALA A 20 -35.68 -26.72 -27.27
CA ALA A 20 -35.21 -25.34 -27.38
C ALA A 20 -36.34 -24.47 -27.97
N CYS A 21 -36.83 -23.49 -27.21
CA CYS A 21 -37.57 -22.37 -27.76
C CYS A 21 -36.59 -21.49 -28.54
N THR A 22 -36.69 -21.48 -29.86
CA THR A 22 -36.08 -20.45 -30.71
C THR A 22 -36.93 -19.18 -30.63
N LEU A 23 -36.43 -18.18 -29.90
CA LEU A 23 -36.90 -16.80 -30.00
C LEU A 23 -36.26 -16.18 -31.24
N ASP A 24 -37.09 -15.98 -32.26
CA ASP A 24 -36.78 -15.31 -33.52
C ASP A 24 -36.88 -13.79 -33.31
N LEU A 25 -35.75 -13.13 -33.00
CA LEU A 25 -35.65 -11.67 -33.07
C LEU A 25 -35.02 -11.30 -34.40
N LYS A 26 -35.88 -10.98 -35.36
CA LYS A 26 -35.50 -10.31 -36.59
C LYS A 26 -34.76 -9.01 -36.26
N LYS A 27 -33.52 -8.96 -36.75
CA LYS A 27 -32.70 -7.77 -36.94
C LYS A 27 -33.52 -6.68 -37.65
N GLU A 28 -33.78 -5.57 -36.96
CA GLU A 28 -33.98 -4.28 -37.62
C GLU A 28 -32.63 -3.56 -37.68
N ASP A 29 -32.30 -3.17 -38.91
CA ASP A 29 -31.11 -2.48 -39.38
C ASP A 29 -31.12 -1.01 -38.91
N GLY A 30 -29.99 -0.53 -38.40
CA GLY A 30 -29.77 0.91 -38.18
C GLY A 30 -29.37 1.33 -36.77
N SER A 31 -28.29 0.77 -36.22
CA SER A 31 -27.51 1.47 -35.20
C SER A 31 -26.05 1.10 -35.38
N THR A 32 -25.22 2.10 -35.68
CA THR A 32 -23.78 1.99 -35.62
C THR A 32 -23.39 1.76 -34.16
N ASP A 33 -23.17 0.50 -33.80
CA ASP A 33 -22.37 0.16 -32.61
C ASP A 33 -20.95 0.67 -32.88
N GLU A 34 -20.73 1.96 -32.60
CA GLU A 34 -19.40 2.38 -32.19
C GLU A 34 -19.19 1.73 -30.83
N ASP A 35 -18.45 0.62 -30.82
CA ASP A 35 -17.73 0.17 -29.64
C ASP A 35 -17.02 1.40 -29.09
N ALA A 36 -17.58 1.99 -28.03
CA ALA A 36 -16.96 3.10 -27.34
C ALA A 36 -15.65 2.55 -26.76
N VAL A 37 -14.56 2.78 -27.50
CA VAL A 37 -13.22 2.62 -26.99
C VAL A 37 -13.11 3.62 -25.85
N ILE A 38 -13.30 3.14 -24.62
CA ILE A 38 -12.90 3.86 -23.43
C ILE A 38 -11.39 3.97 -23.53
N GLU A 39 -10.91 5.07 -24.11
CA GLU A 39 -9.49 5.41 -24.05
C GLU A 39 -9.14 5.60 -22.57
N GLU A 40 -8.46 4.61 -22.01
CA GLU A 40 -7.86 4.73 -20.70
C GLU A 40 -6.83 5.86 -20.77
N THR A 41 -7.17 6.99 -20.15
CA THR A 41 -6.24 8.12 -20.06
C THR A 41 -5.03 7.68 -19.25
N LEU A 42 -3.88 7.57 -19.91
CA LEU A 42 -2.62 7.28 -19.24
C LEU A 42 -2.12 8.53 -18.52
N TYR A 43 -1.42 8.34 -17.40
CA TYR A 43 -0.85 9.43 -16.60
C TYR A 43 0.66 9.28 -16.48
N SER A 44 1.39 10.39 -16.64
CA SER A 44 2.85 10.46 -16.39
C SER A 44 3.14 11.14 -15.06
N CYS A 45 4.22 10.69 -14.42
CA CYS A 45 4.76 11.27 -13.20
C CYS A 45 6.18 11.80 -13.41
N PRO A 46 6.65 12.74 -12.57
CA PRO A 46 8.05 13.13 -12.52
C PRO A 46 9.00 11.94 -12.32
N GLU A 47 10.28 12.12 -12.63
CA GLU A 47 11.31 11.12 -12.37
C GLU A 47 11.31 10.70 -10.90
N ASN A 48 11.39 9.40 -10.63
CA ASN A 48 11.30 8.80 -9.29
C ASN A 48 9.98 9.07 -8.56
N TYR A 49 8.90 9.39 -9.27
CA TYR A 49 7.53 9.36 -8.75
C TYR A 49 6.73 8.26 -9.45
N VAL A 50 5.80 7.65 -8.72
CA VAL A 50 4.91 6.59 -9.22
C VAL A 50 3.46 7.06 -9.19
N TYR A 51 2.68 6.64 -10.19
CA TYR A 51 1.27 6.99 -10.29
C TYR A 51 0.41 6.15 -9.35
N VAL A 52 -0.33 6.84 -8.48
CA VAL A 52 -1.37 6.28 -7.62
C VAL A 52 -2.72 6.56 -8.27
N PRO A 53 -3.48 5.53 -8.71
CA PRO A 53 -4.77 5.74 -9.34
C PRO A 53 -5.79 6.30 -8.35
N ALA A 54 -6.77 7.06 -8.86
CA ALA A 54 -7.94 7.44 -8.09
C ALA A 54 -8.69 6.17 -7.59
N PRO A 55 -9.36 6.22 -6.42
CA PRO A 55 -10.17 5.10 -5.95
C PRO A 55 -11.26 4.75 -6.97
N ALA A 56 -11.64 3.48 -7.04
CA ALA A 56 -12.73 3.04 -7.91
C ALA A 56 -14.01 3.86 -7.63
N GLY A 57 -14.61 4.44 -8.67
CA GLY A 57 -15.80 5.28 -8.56
C GLY A 57 -15.53 6.76 -8.26
N SER A 58 -14.27 7.15 -8.01
CA SER A 58 -13.87 8.56 -7.91
C SER A 58 -13.43 9.10 -9.28
N PRO A 59 -13.67 10.39 -9.57
CA PRO A 59 -13.20 10.99 -10.80
C PRO A 59 -11.65 11.03 -10.84
N PRO A 60 -11.02 10.77 -11.99
CA PRO A 60 -9.59 11.02 -12.17
C PRO A 60 -9.28 12.54 -12.16
N PRO A 61 -8.01 12.94 -12.04
CA PRO A 61 -6.82 12.10 -11.98
C PRO A 61 -6.58 11.50 -10.59
N GLY A 62 -5.72 10.47 -10.53
CA GLY A 62 -5.01 10.14 -9.31
C GLY A 62 -3.92 11.18 -8.99
N PHE A 63 -2.83 10.75 -8.36
CA PHE A 63 -1.68 11.62 -8.08
C PHE A 63 -0.36 10.87 -8.24
N CYS A 64 0.74 11.60 -8.31
CA CYS A 64 2.08 11.05 -8.33
C CYS A 64 2.66 11.14 -6.91
N VAL A 65 3.27 10.06 -6.44
CA VAL A 65 3.93 10.02 -5.14
C VAL A 65 5.39 9.65 -5.32
N ALA A 66 6.28 10.26 -4.55
CA ALA A 66 7.68 9.90 -4.59
C ALA A 66 7.90 8.42 -4.26
N LYS A 67 8.70 7.74 -5.09
CA LYS A 67 8.96 6.30 -5.00
C LYS A 67 9.69 5.94 -3.71
N TYR A 68 10.64 6.77 -3.33
CA TYR A 68 11.45 6.65 -2.12
C TYR A 68 11.09 7.78 -1.16
N GLU A 69 11.22 7.54 0.16
CA GLU A 69 11.26 8.60 1.17
C GLU A 69 12.20 9.74 0.72
N MET A 70 11.92 10.99 1.08
CA MET A 70 12.74 12.12 0.65
C MET A 70 14.14 12.08 1.24
N LYS A 71 15.15 12.47 0.46
CA LYS A 71 16.55 12.65 0.88
C LYS A 71 16.89 14.15 0.85
N ASP A 72 17.80 14.56 1.72
CA ASP A 72 18.44 15.89 1.65
C ASP A 72 19.61 15.84 0.66
N VAL A 73 19.41 16.40 -0.54
CA VAL A 73 20.48 16.54 -1.54
C VAL A 73 20.76 18.03 -1.74
N GLY A 74 21.60 18.59 -0.86
CA GLY A 74 21.94 20.01 -0.93
C GLY A 74 20.77 20.92 -0.57
N SER A 75 20.00 20.54 0.45
CA SER A 75 18.77 21.17 0.94
C SER A 75 17.61 21.14 -0.06
N VAL A 76 17.63 20.18 -0.99
CA VAL A 76 16.56 19.94 -1.95
C VAL A 76 15.98 18.54 -1.72
N ALA A 77 14.68 18.48 -1.49
CA ALA A 77 13.94 17.24 -1.27
C ALA A 77 14.02 16.36 -2.53
N THR A 78 14.74 15.25 -2.44
CA THR A 78 15.00 14.41 -3.62
C THR A 78 14.53 12.99 -3.38
N SER A 79 13.65 12.48 -4.26
CA SER A 79 13.31 11.06 -4.26
C SER A 79 14.35 10.27 -5.04
N GLN A 80 15.15 9.50 -4.33
CA GLN A 80 16.19 8.64 -4.89
C GLN A 80 16.44 7.44 -3.97
N ALA A 81 17.01 6.35 -4.51
CA ALA A 81 17.30 5.15 -3.72
C ALA A 81 18.38 5.40 -2.67
N GLY A 82 19.53 5.95 -3.11
CA GLY A 82 20.71 6.13 -2.26
C GLY A 82 20.57 7.25 -1.24
N GLY A 83 21.17 7.05 -0.06
CA GLY A 83 21.13 7.98 1.07
C GLY A 83 20.04 7.61 2.08
N ALA A 84 20.29 7.92 3.35
CA ALA A 84 19.27 7.79 4.40
C ALA A 84 18.14 8.81 4.16
N PRO A 85 16.89 8.52 4.57
CA PRO A 85 15.82 9.49 4.50
C PRO A 85 16.16 10.77 5.28
N TRP A 86 15.62 11.89 4.79
CA TRP A 86 15.73 13.20 5.40
C TRP A 86 14.85 13.24 6.65
N GLY A 87 15.43 12.83 7.77
CA GLY A 87 14.84 12.95 9.10
C GLY A 87 15.21 14.25 9.82
N ALA A 88 14.84 14.35 11.09
CA ALA A 88 15.07 15.51 11.95
C ALA A 88 14.53 16.82 11.35
N ILE A 89 13.37 16.70 10.68
CA ILE A 89 12.65 17.80 10.05
C ILE A 89 11.26 17.91 10.68
N ASP A 90 10.81 19.14 10.89
CA ASP A 90 9.45 19.39 11.38
C ASP A 90 8.45 19.37 10.23
N ARG A 91 7.15 19.36 10.54
CA ARG A 91 6.12 19.22 9.51
C ARG A 91 6.09 20.42 8.57
N ASP A 92 6.27 21.64 9.08
CA ASP A 92 6.17 22.86 8.27
C ASP A 92 7.37 22.99 7.33
N ASP A 93 8.57 22.61 7.79
CA ASP A 93 9.76 22.53 6.96
C ASP A 93 9.63 21.42 5.90
N ALA A 94 9.02 20.28 6.22
CA ALA A 94 8.73 19.22 5.25
C ALA A 94 7.76 19.69 4.15
N VAL A 95 6.72 20.46 4.52
CA VAL A 95 5.82 21.13 3.56
C VAL A 95 6.61 22.08 2.66
N ALA A 96 7.42 22.96 3.25
CA ALA A 96 8.21 23.93 2.50
C ALA A 96 9.21 23.25 1.55
N ALA A 97 9.85 22.16 1.99
CA ALA A 97 10.80 21.39 1.18
C ALA A 97 10.14 20.77 -0.05
N CYS A 98 8.93 20.21 0.08
CA CYS A 98 8.18 19.68 -1.06
C CYS A 98 7.69 20.78 -2.02
N GLN A 99 7.15 21.88 -1.49
CA GLN A 99 6.64 22.98 -2.31
C GLN A 99 7.76 23.73 -3.05
N ALA A 100 8.99 23.70 -2.53
CA ALA A 100 10.17 24.24 -3.22
C ALA A 100 10.53 23.49 -4.52
N LEU A 101 10.02 22.27 -4.73
CA LEU A 101 10.22 21.51 -5.97
C LEU A 101 9.44 22.07 -7.16
N GLY A 102 8.36 22.82 -6.90
CA GLY A 102 7.56 23.47 -7.93
C GLY A 102 6.09 23.57 -7.55
N ALA A 103 5.32 24.33 -8.34
CA ALA A 103 3.92 24.64 -8.06
C ALA A 103 3.00 23.41 -8.01
N ASP A 104 3.40 22.31 -8.65
CA ASP A 104 2.63 21.06 -8.70
C ASP A 104 2.97 20.09 -7.56
N PHE A 105 3.96 20.42 -6.72
CA PHE A 105 4.44 19.56 -5.63
C PHE A 105 3.92 20.03 -4.27
N ASP A 106 3.64 19.06 -3.39
CA ASP A 106 3.23 19.30 -2.02
C ASP A 106 3.68 18.14 -1.13
N LEU A 107 3.61 18.33 0.19
CA LEU A 107 3.73 17.21 1.14
C LEU A 107 2.49 16.31 0.99
N ILE A 108 2.67 14.99 1.11
CA ILE A 108 1.55 14.05 1.07
C ILE A 108 0.52 14.41 2.16
N SER A 109 -0.76 14.45 1.77
CA SER A 109 -1.86 14.56 2.74
C SER A 109 -2.20 13.22 3.36
N ASN A 110 -2.81 13.22 4.54
CA ASN A 110 -3.33 12.01 5.17
C ASN A 110 -4.39 11.32 4.28
N ALA A 111 -5.20 12.09 3.55
CA ALA A 111 -6.15 11.52 2.59
C ALA A 111 -5.44 10.77 1.45
N GLN A 112 -4.37 11.36 0.89
CA GLN A 112 -3.54 10.70 -0.12
C GLN A 112 -2.80 9.49 0.45
N TRP A 113 -2.29 9.58 1.68
CA TRP A 113 -1.68 8.45 2.36
C TRP A 113 -2.66 7.30 2.50
N ASN A 114 -3.88 7.57 3.01
CA ASN A 114 -4.86 6.51 3.23
C ASN A 114 -5.35 5.91 1.90
N GLN A 115 -5.51 6.71 0.84
CA GLN A 115 -5.78 6.21 -0.51
C GLN A 115 -4.67 5.26 -0.99
N LEU A 116 -3.41 5.66 -0.81
CA LEU A 116 -2.26 4.85 -1.21
C LEU A 116 -2.18 3.56 -0.38
N ALA A 117 -2.31 3.64 0.94
CA ALA A 117 -2.32 2.47 1.83
C ALA A 117 -3.43 1.48 1.46
N GLN A 118 -4.64 1.96 1.14
CA GLN A 118 -5.72 1.11 0.65
C GLN A 118 -5.39 0.45 -0.69
N ASN A 119 -4.75 1.18 -1.62
CA ASN A 119 -4.28 0.60 -2.87
C ASN A 119 -3.28 -0.54 -2.62
N LEU A 120 -2.27 -0.31 -1.78
CA LEU A 120 -1.26 -1.30 -1.45
C LEU A 120 -1.86 -2.53 -0.76
N ALA A 121 -2.79 -2.32 0.18
CA ALA A 121 -3.48 -3.42 0.86
C ALA A 121 -4.38 -4.25 -0.08
N SER A 122 -4.84 -3.67 -1.20
CA SER A 122 -5.64 -4.39 -2.20
C SER A 122 -4.82 -5.27 -3.16
N VAL A 123 -3.48 -5.23 -3.07
CA VAL A 123 -2.58 -6.01 -3.94
C VAL A 123 -2.07 -7.23 -3.20
N SER A 124 -2.39 -8.42 -3.73
CA SER A 124 -2.07 -9.71 -3.11
C SER A 124 -0.57 -9.96 -2.89
N THR A 125 0.31 -9.43 -3.74
CA THR A 125 1.77 -9.62 -3.63
C THR A 125 2.38 -8.97 -2.39
N ASN A 126 1.66 -8.05 -1.75
CA ASN A 126 2.08 -7.43 -0.50
C ASN A 126 1.72 -8.29 0.73
N TRP A 127 0.91 -9.34 0.55
CA TRP A 127 0.50 -10.26 1.61
C TRP A 127 1.30 -11.56 1.57
N ASN A 128 1.75 -12.05 2.73
CA ASN A 128 2.52 -13.30 2.81
C ASN A 128 1.74 -14.54 2.32
N SER A 129 0.42 -14.52 2.44
CA SER A 129 -0.46 -15.59 1.96
C SER A 129 -0.70 -15.54 0.45
N GLY A 130 -0.34 -14.44 -0.22
CA GLY A 130 -0.75 -14.16 -1.59
C GLY A 130 -2.25 -13.89 -1.74
N ALA A 131 -2.98 -13.66 -0.65
CA ALA A 131 -4.39 -13.34 -0.63
C ALA A 131 -4.66 -12.07 0.19
N VAL A 132 -5.40 -11.13 -0.40
CA VAL A 132 -5.84 -9.91 0.29
C VAL A 132 -6.63 -10.28 1.55
N THR A 133 -6.46 -9.50 2.62
CA THR A 133 -7.06 -9.68 3.96
C THR A 133 -6.64 -10.92 4.76
N SER A 134 -5.77 -11.78 4.21
CA SER A 134 -5.34 -13.02 4.88
C SER A 134 -3.83 -13.03 5.10
N GLY A 135 -3.39 -13.47 6.28
CA GLY A 135 -1.99 -13.45 6.64
C GLY A 135 -1.54 -12.04 7.07
N ALA A 136 -0.38 -11.57 6.63
CA ALA A 136 0.15 -10.26 6.99
C ALA A 136 0.73 -9.49 5.79
N LEU A 137 0.57 -8.17 5.83
CA LEU A 137 1.27 -7.23 4.96
C LEU A 137 2.74 -7.13 5.36
N ASN A 138 3.62 -6.92 4.39
CA ASN A 138 5.03 -6.61 4.69
C ASN A 138 5.15 -5.23 5.37
N ARG A 139 6.07 -5.14 6.34
CA ARG A 139 6.26 -4.00 7.24
C ARG A 139 7.54 -3.21 6.97
N GLY A 140 8.42 -3.72 6.13
CA GLY A 140 9.68 -3.06 5.80
C GLY A 140 10.69 -3.11 6.94
N HIS A 141 11.48 -2.07 7.11
CA HIS A 141 12.50 -2.01 8.14
C HIS A 141 11.88 -1.60 9.49
N PHE A 142 11.38 -2.55 10.28
CA PHE A 142 10.52 -2.25 11.43
C PHE A 142 11.17 -2.42 12.81
N ASN A 143 12.40 -2.94 12.89
CA ASN A 143 13.21 -3.07 14.12
C ASN A 143 14.59 -2.42 13.91
N ASP A 144 15.26 -2.04 15.00
CA ASP A 144 16.57 -1.38 14.97
C ASP A 144 17.76 -2.34 15.01
N ASP A 145 17.48 -3.64 14.87
CA ASP A 145 18.48 -4.71 14.80
C ASP A 145 19.53 -4.47 13.69
N PHE A 146 19.20 -3.65 12.69
CA PHE A 146 20.06 -3.29 11.55
C PHE A 146 20.77 -1.93 11.67
N GLY A 147 20.76 -1.34 12.88
CA GLY A 147 21.65 -0.25 13.29
C GLY A 147 21.17 1.18 13.05
N GLY A 148 20.21 1.42 12.15
CA GLY A 148 19.66 2.76 11.91
C GLY A 148 18.93 2.87 10.58
N LEU A 149 18.44 4.07 10.25
CA LEU A 149 17.74 4.31 8.98
C LEU A 149 18.56 3.84 7.79
N LEU A 150 17.90 3.11 6.88
CA LEU A 150 18.54 2.49 5.75
C LEU A 150 18.22 3.23 4.45
N ALA A 151 19.22 3.35 3.57
CA ALA A 151 18.99 3.73 2.18
C ALA A 151 18.19 2.63 1.46
N ALA A 152 17.38 3.03 0.48
CA ALA A 152 16.65 2.08 -0.36
C ALA A 152 17.58 1.45 -1.42
N GLY A 153 17.15 0.30 -1.96
CA GLY A 153 17.86 -0.44 -2.99
C GLY A 153 17.24 -0.32 -4.39
N GLY A 154 17.70 -1.20 -5.29
CA GLY A 154 17.03 -1.49 -6.56
C GLY A 154 15.80 -2.38 -6.35
N ASP A 155 14.77 -2.24 -7.18
CA ASP A 155 13.49 -2.97 -7.03
C ASP A 155 13.64 -4.49 -7.07
N ASP A 156 14.75 -4.99 -7.60
CA ASP A 156 15.16 -6.39 -7.63
C ASP A 156 15.61 -6.93 -6.25
N HIS A 157 15.87 -6.06 -5.29
CA HIS A 157 16.39 -6.42 -3.96
C HIS A 157 15.57 -5.78 -2.85
N PRO A 158 14.31 -6.18 -2.66
CA PRO A 158 13.37 -5.45 -1.81
C PRO A 158 13.67 -5.54 -0.30
N CYS A 159 14.66 -6.34 0.13
CA CYS A 159 15.20 -6.34 1.49
C CYS A 159 16.60 -5.72 1.59
N TYR A 160 17.01 -4.92 0.61
CA TYR A 160 18.33 -4.27 0.59
C TYR A 160 18.65 -3.56 1.91
N GLY A 161 19.87 -3.76 2.41
CA GLY A 161 20.39 -3.13 3.63
C GLY A 161 20.00 -3.84 4.94
N LEU A 162 19.20 -4.91 4.87
CA LEU A 162 18.87 -5.74 6.02
C LEU A 162 19.82 -6.93 6.07
N ASP A 163 20.08 -7.41 7.29
CA ASP A 163 20.88 -8.60 7.54
C ASP A 163 19.97 -9.71 8.09
N LEU A 164 19.49 -10.62 7.25
CA LEU A 164 18.42 -11.53 7.65
C LEU A 164 18.94 -12.79 8.35
N ASP A 165 20.26 -12.94 8.51
CA ASP A 165 20.89 -13.98 9.32
C ASP A 165 21.06 -13.53 10.79
N GLU A 166 20.91 -14.47 11.74
CA GLU A 166 21.24 -14.25 13.15
C GLU A 166 22.77 -14.31 13.39
N ASP A 167 23.54 -14.75 12.39
CA ASP A 167 24.99 -14.64 12.39
C ASP A 167 25.41 -13.19 12.09
N THR A 168 26.39 -12.66 12.81
CA THR A 168 26.75 -11.23 12.82
C THR A 168 27.38 -10.70 11.51
N ASN A 169 27.16 -11.36 10.36
CA ASN A 169 27.70 -10.93 9.07
C ASN A 169 26.59 -10.45 8.14
N PRO A 170 26.77 -9.26 7.52
CA PRO A 170 25.82 -8.74 6.56
C PRO A 170 25.58 -9.74 5.42
N ASP A 171 24.33 -10.12 5.25
CA ASP A 171 23.89 -11.00 4.16
C ASP A 171 24.38 -10.53 2.79
N SER A 172 24.88 -11.48 2.00
CA SER A 172 25.18 -11.23 0.60
C SER A 172 23.89 -10.97 -0.17
N LEU A 173 23.98 -10.23 -1.28
CA LEU A 173 22.83 -9.99 -2.16
C LEU A 173 22.11 -11.28 -2.58
N ALA A 174 22.87 -12.33 -2.87
CA ALA A 174 22.34 -13.65 -3.21
C ALA A 174 21.65 -14.36 -2.02
N SER A 175 22.12 -14.10 -0.79
CA SER A 175 21.47 -14.58 0.43
C SER A 175 20.12 -13.89 0.62
N LEU A 176 20.07 -12.56 0.47
CA LEU A 176 18.83 -11.79 0.55
C LEU A 176 17.81 -12.26 -0.48
N ASP A 177 18.21 -12.42 -1.75
CA ASP A 177 17.30 -12.85 -2.82
C ASP A 177 16.69 -14.24 -2.58
N ALA A 178 17.36 -15.09 -1.79
CA ALA A 178 16.88 -16.43 -1.46
C ALA A 178 15.73 -16.43 -0.43
N VAL A 179 15.60 -15.36 0.37
CA VAL A 179 14.57 -15.22 1.42
C VAL A 179 13.61 -14.04 1.19
N CYS A 180 14.02 -13.07 0.38
CA CYS A 180 13.27 -11.86 0.08
C CYS A 180 13.62 -11.32 -1.31
N SER A 181 12.68 -11.42 -2.25
CA SER A 181 12.88 -11.00 -3.64
C SER A 181 11.58 -10.42 -4.21
N PRO A 182 11.55 -9.90 -5.45
CA PRO A 182 10.32 -9.38 -6.04
C PRO A 182 9.18 -10.43 -6.05
N THR A 183 9.55 -11.72 -6.10
CA THR A 183 8.63 -12.86 -6.12
C THR A 183 8.50 -13.60 -4.79
N LEU A 184 9.40 -13.37 -3.83
CA LEU A 184 9.39 -14.02 -2.53
C LEU A 184 9.11 -12.99 -1.43
N TRP A 185 7.99 -13.17 -0.74
CA TRP A 185 7.57 -12.28 0.33
C TRP A 185 8.41 -12.50 1.60
N HIS A 186 8.66 -11.41 2.34
CA HIS A 186 9.24 -11.40 3.67
C HIS A 186 8.64 -10.24 4.49
N GLU A 187 8.53 -10.35 5.81
CA GLU A 187 7.96 -9.27 6.65
C GLU A 187 8.82 -8.00 6.59
N ASN A 188 10.14 -8.18 6.54
CA ASN A 188 11.10 -7.09 6.37
C ASN A 188 11.20 -6.58 4.92
N ARG A 189 10.38 -7.08 3.99
CA ARG A 189 10.34 -6.55 2.61
C ARG A 189 9.98 -5.07 2.65
N ARG A 190 10.91 -4.23 2.19
CA ARG A 190 10.84 -2.75 2.21
C ARG A 190 10.08 -2.16 1.03
N THR A 191 9.64 -3.01 0.10
CA THR A 191 8.87 -2.58 -1.07
C THR A 191 7.40 -2.98 -0.99
N HIS A 192 6.50 -2.11 -1.43
CA HIS A 192 5.10 -2.45 -1.70
C HIS A 192 4.78 -2.23 -3.18
N GLN A 193 3.97 -3.11 -3.76
CA GLN A 193 3.49 -2.99 -5.13
C GLN A 193 2.11 -2.31 -5.17
N LEU A 194 1.95 -1.32 -6.04
CA LEU A 194 0.66 -0.72 -6.36
C LEU A 194 -0.12 -1.58 -7.36
N SER A 195 -1.43 -1.39 -7.43
CA SER A 195 -2.31 -1.98 -8.45
C SER A 195 -1.87 -1.68 -9.90
N THR A 196 -1.08 -0.63 -10.12
CA THR A 196 -0.47 -0.28 -11.41
C THR A 196 0.80 -1.11 -11.74
N GLY A 197 1.19 -2.02 -10.85
CA GLY A 197 2.44 -2.79 -10.93
C GLY A 197 3.69 -2.01 -10.54
N LYS A 198 3.57 -0.71 -10.23
CA LYS A 198 4.70 0.12 -9.76
C LYS A 198 5.09 -0.23 -8.33
N VAL A 199 6.34 0.03 -7.99
CA VAL A 199 6.93 -0.29 -6.68
C VAL A 199 7.17 1.00 -5.89
N LEU A 200 6.79 0.97 -4.61
CA LEU A 200 7.13 1.96 -3.59
C LEU A 200 8.12 1.38 -2.61
N TRP A 201 9.06 2.21 -2.14
CA TRP A 201 10.02 1.87 -1.11
C TRP A 201 9.68 2.56 0.20
N ASP A 202 9.87 1.82 1.29
CA ASP A 202 9.80 2.29 2.68
C ASP A 202 8.52 3.07 2.97
N PHE A 203 7.37 2.60 2.44
CA PHE A 203 6.07 3.20 2.75
C PHE A 203 5.54 2.75 4.13
N ALA A 204 6.16 1.71 4.69
CA ALA A 204 6.02 1.31 6.08
C ALA A 204 7.39 0.95 6.63
N GLY A 205 7.58 1.23 7.92
CA GLY A 205 8.86 1.09 8.57
C GLY A 205 9.90 2.07 8.02
N ASN A 206 11.16 1.85 8.41
CA ASN A 206 12.29 2.74 8.23
C ASN A 206 12.09 4.06 8.98
N SER A 207 11.37 5.01 8.39
CA SER A 207 11.06 6.31 8.99
C SER A 207 9.55 6.50 9.11
N TRP A 208 9.11 7.12 10.21
CA TRP A 208 7.83 7.79 10.19
C TRP A 208 7.86 8.89 9.13
N GLU A 209 6.71 9.17 8.52
CA GLU A 209 6.58 10.25 7.54
C GLU A 209 5.50 11.24 7.98
N TRP A 210 5.86 12.52 8.02
CA TRP A 210 4.90 13.60 8.19
C TRP A 210 3.90 13.62 7.04
N THR A 211 2.65 13.90 7.38
CA THR A 211 1.64 14.36 6.42
C THR A 211 1.32 15.83 6.69
N LYS A 212 0.72 16.50 5.71
CA LYS A 212 0.42 17.94 5.83
C LYS A 212 -0.72 18.29 6.79
N ASP A 213 -1.47 17.28 7.22
CA ASP A 213 -2.72 17.46 7.95
C ASP A 213 -2.49 17.48 9.47
N ASP A 214 -3.35 18.24 10.15
CA ASP A 214 -3.49 18.19 11.60
C ASP A 214 -4.73 17.37 11.97
N TYR A 215 -4.67 16.67 13.11
CA TYR A 215 -5.83 16.00 13.70
C TYR A 215 -5.85 16.18 15.22
N SER A 216 -6.72 17.07 15.69
CA SER A 216 -6.84 17.42 17.12
C SER A 216 -8.18 17.08 17.75
N ALA A 217 -9.08 16.42 17.00
CA ALA A 217 -10.48 16.20 17.41
C ALA A 217 -10.69 15.18 18.55
N GLY A 218 -9.63 14.79 19.27
CA GLY A 218 -9.64 13.70 20.26
C GLY A 218 -9.73 12.35 19.56
N ALA A 219 -8.65 11.56 19.59
CA ALA A 219 -8.50 10.43 18.67
C ALA A 219 -8.78 9.05 19.29
N ALA A 220 -9.35 9.00 20.50
CA ALA A 220 -9.80 7.86 21.32
C ALA A 220 -9.11 7.87 22.70
N THR A 221 -9.63 7.10 23.66
CA THR A 221 -9.08 7.05 25.03
C THR A 221 -7.87 6.12 25.18
N SER A 222 -7.55 5.34 24.14
CA SER A 222 -6.46 4.35 24.16
C SER A 222 -5.92 4.14 22.75
N ASN A 223 -4.63 3.80 22.68
CA ASN A 223 -4.00 3.35 21.45
C ASN A 223 -4.44 1.92 21.11
N VAL A 224 -4.42 1.56 19.83
CA VAL A 224 -5.02 0.31 19.35
C VAL A 224 -4.36 -0.18 18.06
N TYR A 225 -4.38 -1.49 17.80
CA TYR A 225 -3.95 -2.02 16.50
C TYR A 225 -4.93 -1.63 15.40
N ILE A 226 -4.43 -1.35 14.20
CA ILE A 226 -5.28 -0.93 13.07
C ILE A 226 -6.35 -1.97 12.72
N SER A 227 -6.03 -3.26 12.86
CA SER A 227 -6.97 -4.35 12.61
C SER A 227 -8.16 -4.37 13.56
N GLU A 228 -8.03 -3.76 14.74
CA GLU A 228 -9.08 -3.61 15.74
C GLU A 228 -9.79 -2.24 15.62
N LEU A 229 -9.09 -1.22 15.10
CA LEU A 229 -9.59 0.14 14.91
C LEU A 229 -10.83 0.23 13.99
N ILE A 230 -10.92 -0.63 12.96
CA ILE A 230 -12.06 -0.64 12.00
C ILE A 230 -13.43 -0.80 12.69
N THR A 231 -13.45 -1.36 13.90
CA THR A 231 -14.69 -1.58 14.66
C THR A 231 -15.28 -0.30 15.29
N LEU A 232 -14.57 0.83 15.24
CA LEU A 232 -14.98 2.08 15.91
C LEU A 232 -16.01 2.93 15.14
N ALA A 233 -16.28 2.61 13.86
CA ALA A 233 -17.38 3.13 13.03
C ALA A 233 -17.67 4.65 13.13
N ASP A 234 -16.62 5.48 13.14
CA ASP A 234 -16.71 6.94 13.20
C ASP A 234 -15.91 7.61 12.07
N SER A 235 -15.95 8.95 12.01
CA SER A 235 -15.18 9.72 11.03
C SER A 235 -13.67 9.48 11.13
N PHE A 236 -13.15 9.11 12.30
CA PHE A 236 -11.73 8.79 12.47
C PHE A 236 -11.35 7.58 11.61
N THR A 237 -12.14 6.51 11.67
CA THR A 237 -11.88 5.30 10.85
C THR A 237 -11.83 5.62 9.35
N THR A 238 -12.68 6.50 8.84
CA THR A 238 -12.69 6.86 7.41
C THR A 238 -11.43 7.60 6.96
N LEU A 239 -10.79 8.33 7.87
CA LEU A 239 -9.60 9.14 7.57
C LEU A 239 -8.31 8.32 7.63
N PHE A 240 -8.25 7.31 8.50
CA PHE A 240 -6.98 6.68 8.84
C PHE A 240 -6.94 5.17 8.68
N ALA A 241 -8.10 4.51 8.76
CA ALA A 241 -8.20 3.05 8.76
C ALA A 241 -8.47 2.51 7.35
N PRO A 242 -8.19 1.20 7.13
CA PRO A 242 -8.55 0.52 5.90
C PRO A 242 -10.08 0.52 5.71
N ALA A 243 -10.53 0.49 4.45
CA ALA A 243 -11.93 0.19 4.16
C ALA A 243 -12.33 -1.19 4.74
N ALA A 244 -13.62 -1.36 5.06
CA ALA A 244 -14.13 -2.61 5.62
C ALA A 244 -13.83 -3.84 4.73
N SER A 245 -13.75 -3.67 3.41
CA SER A 245 -13.36 -4.72 2.46
C SER A 245 -11.89 -5.15 2.54
N LEU A 246 -11.05 -4.38 3.24
CA LEU A 246 -9.63 -4.63 3.46
C LEU A 246 -9.33 -4.99 4.92
N GLN A 247 -10.38 -5.25 5.72
CA GLN A 247 -10.22 -5.65 7.11
C GLN A 247 -9.52 -7.00 7.20
N CYS A 248 -8.50 -7.07 8.06
CA CYS A 248 -7.81 -8.30 8.42
C CYS A 248 -8.80 -9.39 8.90
N ALA A 249 -8.77 -10.56 8.26
CA ALA A 249 -9.66 -11.67 8.60
C ALA A 249 -9.33 -12.28 9.97
N ASP A 250 -8.04 -12.48 10.26
CA ASP A 250 -7.56 -13.16 11.47
C ASP A 250 -6.41 -12.38 12.14
N PRO A 251 -6.71 -11.30 12.89
CA PRO A 251 -5.67 -10.43 13.47
C PRO A 251 -4.84 -11.10 14.56
N ASN A 252 -5.40 -12.09 15.27
CA ASN A 252 -4.76 -12.73 16.41
C ASN A 252 -3.68 -13.76 16.03
N THR A 253 -3.60 -14.16 14.76
CA THR A 253 -2.71 -15.26 14.33
C THR A 253 -1.53 -14.80 13.47
N ASN A 254 -1.51 -13.53 13.05
CA ASN A 254 -0.55 -13.01 12.08
C ASN A 254 -0.03 -11.61 12.45
N ASP A 255 0.30 -11.39 13.73
CA ASP A 255 0.77 -10.09 14.25
C ASP A 255 -0.10 -8.92 13.77
N PHE A 256 -1.41 -9.01 13.98
CA PHE A 256 -2.38 -7.99 13.60
C PHE A 256 -2.36 -7.67 12.08
N CYS A 257 -2.07 -8.69 11.27
CA CYS A 257 -1.97 -8.64 9.81
C CYS A 257 -0.91 -7.64 9.26
N GLY A 258 0.04 -7.18 10.08
CA GLY A 258 1.01 -6.17 9.64
C GLY A 258 0.40 -4.83 9.23
N MET A 259 -0.84 -4.55 9.66
CA MET A 259 -1.54 -3.33 9.25
C MET A 259 -0.96 -2.08 9.92
N GLY A 260 -0.41 -2.23 11.12
CA GLY A 260 0.16 -1.16 11.92
C GLY A 260 -0.58 -0.90 13.21
N PHE A 261 -0.23 0.21 13.86
CA PHE A 261 -0.75 0.63 15.16
C PHE A 261 -1.13 2.10 15.15
N ALA A 262 -2.10 2.47 15.98
CA ALA A 262 -2.63 3.82 16.08
C ALA A 262 -2.28 4.44 17.44
N TRP A 263 -1.31 5.36 17.46
CA TRP A 263 -1.01 6.24 18.60
C TRP A 263 -1.91 7.47 18.55
N ILE A 264 -3.00 7.41 19.31
CA ILE A 264 -4.18 8.27 19.16
C ILE A 264 -4.74 8.76 20.50
N SER A 265 -4.17 8.28 21.62
CA SER A 265 -4.70 8.58 22.95
C SER A 265 -4.35 9.96 23.48
N SER A 266 -3.31 10.62 22.96
CA SER A 266 -2.83 11.92 23.44
C SER A 266 -2.40 12.84 22.29
N PRO A 267 -3.32 13.25 21.40
CA PRO A 267 -2.92 13.92 20.17
C PRO A 267 -2.23 15.27 20.44
N GLY A 268 -0.96 15.39 20.02
CA GLY A 268 -0.19 16.63 19.90
C GLY A 268 -0.57 17.45 18.66
N GLY A 269 -1.29 16.83 17.71
CA GLY A 269 -2.08 17.50 16.69
C GLY A 269 -1.56 17.38 15.26
N ALA A 270 -0.32 16.97 15.03
CA ALA A 270 0.19 16.68 13.69
C ALA A 270 0.08 15.18 13.38
N VAL A 271 -0.09 14.84 12.10
CA VAL A 271 -0.27 13.45 11.66
C VAL A 271 1.03 12.92 11.06
N ALA A 272 1.60 11.88 11.66
CA ALA A 272 2.64 11.04 11.08
C ALA A 272 2.12 9.63 10.76
N ARG A 273 2.72 8.99 9.75
CA ARG A 273 2.25 7.71 9.20
C ARG A 273 3.39 6.72 8.93
N GLY A 274 3.07 5.43 8.86
CA GLY A 274 3.96 4.36 8.35
C GLY A 274 4.74 3.55 9.39
N GLY A 275 5.03 4.12 10.56
CA GLY A 275 5.92 3.49 11.54
C GLY A 275 7.40 3.67 11.19
N SER A 276 8.28 3.53 12.17
CA SER A 276 9.73 3.55 11.98
C SER A 276 10.39 2.23 12.38
N LEU A 277 11.71 2.16 12.24
CA LEU A 277 12.52 1.05 12.75
C LEU A 277 12.39 0.81 14.26
N TYR A 278 11.80 1.71 15.05
CA TYR A 278 11.68 1.54 16.50
C TYR A 278 10.35 0.95 16.96
N ASN A 279 9.42 0.71 16.04
CA ASN A 279 8.05 0.32 16.40
C ASN A 279 7.81 -1.19 16.39
N GLY A 280 8.76 -2.01 15.94
CA GLY A 280 8.59 -3.45 15.90
C GLY A 280 7.37 -3.85 15.07
N THR A 281 6.57 -4.77 15.60
CA THR A 281 5.33 -5.24 14.95
C THR A 281 4.24 -4.18 14.80
N GLN A 282 4.42 -2.99 15.38
CA GLN A 282 3.49 -1.86 15.30
C GLN A 282 3.71 -0.98 14.06
N SER A 283 4.75 -1.21 13.26
CA SER A 283 4.93 -0.59 11.94
C SER A 283 3.95 -1.17 10.91
N GLY A 284 3.56 -0.36 9.94
CA GLY A 284 2.60 -0.77 8.91
C GLY A 284 2.09 0.40 8.09
N ILE A 285 1.59 0.09 6.89
CA ILE A 285 1.16 1.11 5.91
C ILE A 285 -0.02 1.96 6.41
N PHE A 286 -0.74 1.51 7.44
CA PHE A 286 -1.81 2.27 8.09
C PHE A 286 -1.43 2.83 9.46
N SER A 287 -0.19 2.63 9.94
CA SER A 287 0.22 3.14 11.25
C SER A 287 0.02 4.64 11.35
N ILE A 288 -0.38 5.08 12.54
CA ILE A 288 -0.72 6.48 12.86
C ILE A 288 0.08 6.88 14.09
N ASP A 289 0.68 8.05 14.03
CA ASP A 289 1.12 8.76 15.20
C ASP A 289 0.54 10.17 15.21
N LEU A 290 -0.24 10.46 16.24
CA LEU A 290 -0.83 11.78 16.49
C LEU A 290 -0.25 12.46 17.73
N ASP A 291 0.63 11.79 18.49
CA ASP A 291 1.09 12.25 19.80
C ASP A 291 1.99 13.50 19.70
N ASN A 292 2.54 13.75 18.52
CA ASN A 292 3.51 14.80 18.28
C ASN A 292 2.89 16.09 17.70
N SER A 293 3.45 17.24 18.07
CA SER A 293 3.11 18.54 17.47
C SER A 293 3.82 18.72 16.13
N ALA A 294 3.35 19.67 15.31
CA ALA A 294 3.96 19.99 14.02
C ALA A 294 5.44 20.43 14.11
N SER A 295 5.87 20.94 15.26
CA SER A 295 7.24 21.38 15.55
C SER A 295 8.16 20.27 16.08
N TYR A 296 7.64 19.04 16.26
CA TYR A 296 8.45 17.93 16.73
C TYR A 296 9.42 17.48 15.63
N THR A 297 10.61 17.04 16.01
CA THR A 297 11.61 16.52 15.09
C THR A 297 12.26 15.29 15.70
N ALA A 298 12.48 14.26 14.89
CA ALA A 298 13.27 13.09 15.27
C ALA A 298 14.04 12.56 14.06
N ASN A 299 15.20 11.94 14.29
CA ASN A 299 16.03 11.41 13.20
C ASN A 299 15.28 10.38 12.33
N HIS A 300 14.29 9.68 12.88
CA HIS A 300 13.48 8.66 12.21
C HIS A 300 12.09 9.18 11.83
N LEU A 301 11.97 10.49 11.65
CA LEU A 301 10.75 11.18 11.23
C LEU A 301 11.10 12.11 10.06
N GLY A 302 10.71 11.67 8.88
CA GLY A 302 10.96 12.30 7.59
C GLY A 302 9.64 12.56 6.87
N PHE A 303 9.64 12.45 5.54
CA PHE A 303 8.50 12.84 4.72
C PHE A 303 8.60 12.32 3.28
N ARG A 304 7.49 12.45 2.55
CA ARG A 304 7.40 12.15 1.13
C ARG A 304 6.52 13.15 0.41
N CYS A 305 7.05 13.67 -0.69
CA CYS A 305 6.33 14.61 -1.54
C CYS A 305 5.42 13.88 -2.54
N VAL A 306 4.38 14.58 -2.95
CA VAL A 306 3.47 14.22 -4.02
C VAL A 306 3.51 15.29 -5.11
N SER A 307 3.02 14.96 -6.29
CA SER A 307 2.77 15.91 -7.38
C SER A 307 1.48 15.59 -8.13
N ALA A 308 0.98 16.58 -8.88
CA ALA A 308 -0.13 16.37 -9.81
C ALA A 308 0.25 15.36 -10.91
N ALA A 309 -0.66 14.44 -11.22
CA ALA A 309 -0.50 13.52 -12.35
C ALA A 309 -0.84 14.22 -13.67
N THR A 310 0.02 14.07 -14.69
CA THR A 310 -0.18 14.72 -16.00
C THR A 310 -0.80 13.73 -16.99
N PRO A 311 -1.96 14.04 -17.61
CA PRO A 311 -2.53 13.21 -18.67
C PRO A 311 -1.57 13.09 -19.86
N ILE A 312 -1.33 11.86 -20.30
CA ILE A 312 -0.65 11.58 -21.56
C ILE A 312 -1.72 11.58 -22.64
N LEU A 313 -1.74 12.62 -23.47
CA LEU A 313 -2.60 12.65 -24.64
C LEU A 313 -2.15 11.55 -25.61
N PRO A 314 -3.05 10.72 -26.16
CA PRO A 314 -2.70 9.79 -27.21
C PRO A 314 -2.04 10.58 -28.34
N SER A 315 -0.87 10.13 -28.79
CA SER A 315 -0.29 10.70 -30.00
C SER A 315 -1.28 10.46 -31.13
N ALA A 316 -1.81 11.53 -31.74
CA ALA A 316 -2.59 11.41 -32.95
C ALA A 316 -1.77 10.59 -33.96
N SER A 317 -2.24 9.38 -34.28
CA SER A 317 -1.70 8.57 -35.36
C SER A 317 -1.93 9.35 -36.66
N ASN A 318 -0.85 9.94 -37.19
CA ASN A 318 -0.82 10.42 -38.57
C ASN A 318 -0.71 9.25 -39.54
#